data_AF-A0A941AM53-F1
#
_entry.id   AF-A0A941AM53-F1
#
_cell.length_a   1.000
_cell.length_b   1.000
_cell.length_c   1.000
_cell.angle_alpha   90.00
_cell.angle_beta   90.00
_cell.angle_gamma   90.00
#
_symmetry.space_group_name_H-M   'P 1'
#
loop_
_entity.id
_entity.type
_entity.pdbx_description
1 polymer ?
#
loop_
_entity_poly.entity_id
_entity_poly.type
_entity_poly.pdbx_seq_one_letter_code
_entity_poly.pdbx_strand_id
1 'polypeptide(L)'
;MRKRLAITMCAAVALSGAAFAADAPELKSDKEKLSYSIGMDIGEKLKQQSIDVDTELLARGLKDRYGGGKTILTEDEARQAFAEFQKQQMAKQAETMRLLSEKNRADGEKFLAENAKKEGVRTLPSGLQYKEITPGKGKSPK
;
A
#
# COMPACT_ATOMS: atom_id res chain seq x y z
N MET A 1 -5.29 -65.70 -48.89
CA MET A 1 -5.46 -64.58 -47.94
C MET A 1 -4.30 -63.61 -48.13
N ARG A 2 -4.58 -62.42 -48.66
CA ARG A 2 -3.59 -61.40 -49.02
C ARG A 2 -3.40 -60.45 -47.83
N LYS A 3 -2.18 -60.26 -47.33
CA LYS A 3 -1.79 -59.00 -46.69
C LYS A 3 -0.40 -58.61 -47.17
N ARG A 4 -0.36 -57.40 -47.76
CA ARG A 4 0.74 -56.79 -48.49
C ARG A 4 1.65 -56.01 -47.55
N LEU A 5 2.90 -55.91 -48.00
CA LEU A 5 4.05 -55.13 -47.53
C LEU A 5 3.91 -53.62 -47.89
N ALA A 6 4.81 -52.80 -47.31
CA ALA A 6 5.19 -51.38 -47.58
C ALA A 6 4.58 -50.34 -46.61
N ILE A 7 5.32 -49.67 -45.70
CA ILE A 7 6.50 -48.76 -45.76
C ILE A 7 6.10 -47.27 -45.90
N THR A 8 6.42 -46.51 -44.83
CA THR A 8 6.73 -45.06 -44.70
C THR A 8 5.63 -44.00 -44.83
N MET A 9 5.40 -43.24 -43.75
CA MET A 9 5.40 -41.76 -43.75
C MET A 9 5.50 -41.19 -42.33
N CYS A 10 6.45 -40.28 -42.09
CA CYS A 10 6.63 -39.49 -40.88
C CYS A 10 5.39 -38.65 -40.53
N ALA A 11 5.06 -38.56 -39.24
CA ALA A 11 4.45 -37.37 -38.66
C ALA A 11 4.75 -37.31 -37.16
N ALA A 12 5.77 -36.54 -36.79
CA ALA A 12 5.97 -36.08 -35.43
C ALA A 12 4.83 -35.10 -35.09
N VAL A 13 3.94 -35.48 -34.18
CA VAL A 13 3.02 -34.51 -33.56
C VAL A 13 3.65 -34.10 -32.24
N ALA A 14 4.46 -33.04 -32.31
CA ALA A 14 4.80 -32.23 -31.16
C ALA A 14 3.50 -31.63 -30.61
N LEU A 15 3.06 -32.12 -29.46
CA LEU A 15 2.03 -31.45 -28.66
C LEU A 15 2.66 -30.16 -28.13
N SER A 16 2.53 -29.13 -28.94
CA SER A 16 3.05 -27.79 -28.69
C SER A 16 2.34 -27.21 -27.48
N GLY A 17 3.12 -26.69 -26.53
CA GLY A 17 2.63 -25.88 -25.44
C GLY A 17 1.91 -24.66 -25.99
N ALA A 18 0.61 -24.56 -25.74
CA ALA A 18 -0.07 -23.29 -25.70
C ALA A 18 0.28 -22.66 -24.35
N ALA A 19 1.44 -22.00 -24.30
CA ALA A 19 1.62 -20.91 -23.35
C ALA A 19 0.55 -19.87 -23.71
N PHE A 20 -0.51 -19.80 -22.90
CA PHE A 20 -1.42 -18.67 -22.90
C PHE A 20 -0.60 -17.46 -22.45
N ALA A 21 0.08 -16.81 -23.38
CA ALA A 21 0.36 -15.39 -23.27
C ALA A 21 -1.01 -14.72 -23.30
N ALA A 22 -1.54 -14.38 -22.12
CA ALA A 22 -2.69 -13.51 -22.01
C ALA A 22 -2.26 -12.16 -22.60
N ASP A 23 -2.69 -11.87 -23.84
CA ASP A 23 -2.57 -10.52 -24.39
C ASP A 23 -3.20 -9.54 -23.42
N ALA A 24 -2.45 -8.49 -23.06
CA ALA A 24 -2.96 -7.43 -22.21
C ALA A 24 -4.21 -6.82 -22.88
N PRO A 25 -5.29 -6.58 -22.12
CA PRO A 25 -6.51 -6.02 -22.70
C PRO A 25 -6.20 -4.64 -23.29
N GLU A 26 -6.28 -4.54 -24.62
CA GLU A 26 -6.18 -3.27 -25.32
C GLU A 26 -7.44 -2.45 -25.04
N LEU A 27 -7.30 -1.31 -24.35
CA LEU A 27 -8.42 -0.42 -24.01
C LEU A 27 -8.73 0.50 -25.20
N LYS A 28 -9.81 0.22 -25.92
CA LYS A 28 -10.14 0.81 -27.23
C LYS A 28 -11.04 2.03 -27.13
N SER A 29 -11.80 2.16 -26.04
CA SER A 29 -12.76 3.24 -25.82
C SER A 29 -12.41 4.12 -24.61
N ASP A 30 -12.91 5.36 -24.61
CA ASP A 30 -12.77 6.27 -23.46
C ASP A 30 -13.40 5.69 -22.20
N LYS A 31 -14.52 4.96 -22.35
CA LYS A 31 -15.17 4.25 -21.24
C LYS A 31 -14.25 3.19 -20.63
N GLU A 32 -13.56 2.40 -21.45
CA GLU A 32 -12.62 1.38 -20.97
C GLU A 32 -11.42 2.01 -20.24
N LYS A 33 -10.85 3.08 -20.80
CA LYS A 33 -9.76 3.84 -20.16
C LYS A 33 -10.19 4.46 -18.83
N LEU A 34 -11.36 5.07 -18.79
CA LEU A 34 -11.92 5.66 -17.57
C LEU A 34 -12.14 4.59 -16.50
N SER A 35 -12.82 3.49 -16.82
CA SER A 35 -13.04 2.38 -15.88
C SER A 35 -11.73 1.81 -15.33
N TYR A 36 -10.73 1.61 -16.19
CA TYR A 36 -9.42 1.12 -15.77
C TYR A 36 -8.69 2.14 -14.88
N SER A 37 -8.73 3.43 -15.21
CA SER A 37 -8.12 4.48 -14.37
C SER A 37 -8.74 4.60 -12.98
N ILE A 38 -10.06 4.40 -12.85
CA ILE A 38 -10.73 4.36 -11.54
C ILE A 38 -10.25 3.14 -10.75
N GLY A 39 -10.15 1.97 -11.39
CA GLY A 39 -9.58 0.77 -10.77
C GLY A 39 -8.14 0.97 -10.30
N MET A 40 -7.30 1.63 -11.10
CA MET A 40 -5.92 1.98 -10.73
C MET A 40 -5.87 2.88 -9.50
N ASP A 41 -6.69 3.94 -9.46
CA ASP A 41 -6.74 4.87 -8.32
C ASP A 41 -7.20 4.15 -7.03
N ILE A 42 -8.20 3.28 -7.12
CA ILE A 42 -8.65 2.46 -5.99
C ILE A 42 -7.53 1.52 -5.52
N GLY A 43 -6.88 0.81 -6.43
CA GLY A 43 -5.79 -0.11 -6.11
C GLY A 43 -4.59 0.58 -5.46
N GLU A 44 -4.20 1.74 -5.98
CA GLU A 44 -3.11 2.54 -5.41
C GLU A 44 -3.44 3.00 -3.99
N LYS A 45 -4.66 3.48 -3.74
CA LYS A 45 -5.10 3.88 -2.39
C LYS A 45 -5.08 2.71 -1.40
N LEU A 46 -5.58 1.54 -1.81
CA LEU A 46 -5.55 0.33 -0.97
C LEU A 46 -4.12 -0.06 -0.62
N LYS A 47 -3.19 0.00 -1.59
CA LYS A 47 -1.77 -0.27 -1.38
C LYS A 47 -1.11 0.74 -0.44
N GLN A 48 -1.34 2.05 -0.65
CA GLN A 48 -0.80 3.10 0.21
C GLN A 48 -1.26 2.97 1.66
N GLN A 49 -2.51 2.56 1.86
CA GLN A 49 -3.09 2.33 3.19
C GLN A 49 -2.76 0.93 3.74
N SER A 50 -2.03 0.10 2.97
CA SER A 50 -1.70 -1.29 3.31
C SER A 50 -2.95 -2.09 3.71
N ILE A 51 -4.04 -1.90 2.96
CA ILE A 51 -5.30 -2.62 3.12
C ILE A 51 -5.22 -3.87 2.25
N ASP A 52 -5.33 -5.03 2.89
CA ASP A 52 -5.35 -6.32 2.22
C ASP A 52 -6.78 -6.69 1.83
N VAL A 53 -7.03 -6.83 0.53
CA VAL A 53 -8.35 -7.19 -0.02
C VAL A 53 -8.20 -8.19 -1.15
N ASP A 54 -9.21 -9.02 -1.33
CA ASP A 54 -9.38 -9.81 -2.54
C ASP A 54 -9.95 -8.92 -3.65
N THR A 55 -9.14 -8.64 -4.67
CA THR A 55 -9.51 -7.73 -5.77
C THR A 55 -10.62 -8.26 -6.66
N GLU A 56 -10.77 -9.59 -6.77
CA GLU A 56 -11.83 -10.22 -7.55
C GLU A 56 -13.18 -10.07 -6.82
N LEU A 57 -13.20 -10.28 -5.50
CA LEU A 57 -14.39 -10.04 -4.68
C LEU A 57 -14.76 -8.56 -4.61
N LEU A 58 -13.77 -7.66 -4.57
CA LEU A 58 -14.01 -6.22 -4.65
C LEU A 58 -14.67 -5.84 -5.98
N ALA A 59 -14.12 -6.32 -7.11
CA ALA A 59 -14.68 -6.08 -8.43
C ALA A 59 -16.10 -6.66 -8.57
N ARG A 60 -16.34 -7.84 -7.98
CA ARG A 60 -17.67 -8.46 -7.93
C ARG A 60 -18.67 -7.62 -7.12
N GLY A 61 -18.28 -7.16 -5.93
CA GLY A 61 -19.14 -6.30 -5.09
C GLY A 61 -19.51 -4.99 -5.80
N LEU A 62 -18.56 -4.37 -6.49
CA LEU A 62 -18.80 -3.20 -7.34
C LEU A 62 -19.82 -3.52 -8.44
N LYS A 63 -19.63 -4.63 -9.16
CA LYS A 63 -20.52 -5.06 -10.25
C LYS A 63 -21.94 -5.33 -9.74
N ASP A 64 -22.06 -6.09 -8.66
CA ASP A 64 -23.36 -6.48 -8.08
C ASP A 64 -24.13 -5.23 -7.64
N ARG A 65 -23.48 -4.29 -6.95
CA ARG A 65 -24.11 -3.04 -6.51
C ARG A 65 -24.43 -2.10 -7.67
N TYR A 66 -23.49 -1.88 -8.58
CA TYR A 66 -23.65 -0.96 -9.70
C TYR A 66 -24.73 -1.42 -10.69
N GLY A 67 -24.80 -2.74 -10.94
CA GLY A 67 -25.80 -3.34 -11.82
C GLY A 67 -27.19 -3.47 -11.20
N GLY A 68 -27.39 -3.06 -9.94
CA GLY A 68 -28.64 -3.28 -9.20
C GLY A 68 -28.94 -4.76 -8.93
N GLY A 69 -27.92 -5.61 -8.99
CA GLY A 69 -28.00 -7.04 -8.71
C GLY A 69 -28.09 -7.32 -7.20
N LYS A 70 -28.33 -8.59 -6.88
CA LYS A 70 -28.30 -9.04 -5.49
C LYS A 70 -26.86 -9.12 -4.99
N THR A 71 -26.55 -8.37 -3.94
CA THR A 71 -25.25 -8.46 -3.25
C THR A 71 -25.15 -9.77 -2.47
N ILE A 72 -23.93 -10.30 -2.33
CA ILE A 72 -23.66 -11.49 -1.50
C ILE A 72 -23.90 -11.16 -0.02
N LEU A 73 -23.49 -9.97 0.41
CA LEU A 73 -23.72 -9.45 1.75
C LEU A 73 -25.01 -8.64 1.81
N THR A 74 -25.69 -8.72 2.94
CA THR A 74 -26.69 -7.73 3.34
C THR A 74 -26.02 -6.39 3.68
N GLU A 75 -26.80 -5.32 3.68
CA GLU A 75 -26.31 -3.99 4.09
C GLU A 75 -25.77 -4.01 5.53
N ASP A 76 -26.37 -4.82 6.41
CA ASP A 76 -25.99 -4.92 7.81
C ASP A 76 -24.65 -5.63 7.99
N GLU A 77 -24.43 -6.74 7.27
CA GLU A 77 -23.15 -7.45 7.25
C GLU A 77 -22.04 -6.59 6.66
N ALA A 78 -22.32 -5.84 5.58
CA ALA A 78 -21.37 -4.91 5.00
C ALA A 78 -20.99 -3.80 6.00
N ARG A 79 -21.97 -3.20 6.69
CA ARG A 79 -21.71 -2.19 7.73
C ARG A 79 -20.87 -2.74 8.89
N GLN A 80 -21.16 -3.96 9.35
CA GLN A 80 -20.40 -4.61 10.41
C GLN A 80 -18.95 -4.88 9.99
N ALA A 81 -18.73 -5.39 8.78
CA ALA A 81 -17.40 -5.62 8.23
C ALA A 81 -16.59 -4.33 8.15
N PHE A 82 -17.20 -3.23 7.68
CA PHE A 82 -16.54 -1.92 7.64
C PHE A 82 -16.23 -1.37 9.04
N ALA A 83 -17.12 -1.54 10.02
CA ALA A 83 -16.89 -1.07 11.39
C ALA A 83 -15.71 -1.81 12.05
N GLU A 84 -15.63 -3.13 11.86
CA GLU A 84 -14.51 -3.92 12.38
C GLU A 84 -13.20 -3.54 11.70
N PHE A 85 -13.21 -3.34 10.37
CA PHE A 85 -12.06 -2.84 9.64
C PHE A 85 -11.58 -1.47 10.16
N GLN A 86 -12.48 -0.50 10.38
CA GLN A 86 -12.13 0.81 10.91
C GLN A 86 -11.48 0.70 12.30
N LYS A 87 -12.03 -0.14 13.18
CA LYS A 87 -11.47 -0.39 14.51
C LYS A 87 -10.04 -0.95 14.42
N GLN A 88 -9.80 -1.91 13.54
CA GLN A 88 -8.46 -2.49 13.33
C GLN A 88 -7.47 -1.44 12.80
N GLN A 89 -7.89 -0.60 11.86
CA GLN A 89 -7.04 0.47 11.33
C GLN A 89 -6.69 1.52 12.39
N MET A 90 -7.65 1.90 13.24
CA MET A 90 -7.38 2.80 14.38
C MET A 90 -6.37 2.21 15.35
N ALA A 91 -6.48 0.92 15.66
CA ALA A 91 -5.53 0.22 16.53
C ALA A 91 -4.12 0.18 15.90
N LYS A 92 -4.02 -0.14 14.60
CA LYS A 92 -2.76 -0.16 13.84
C LYS A 92 -2.11 1.23 13.79
N GLN A 93 -2.90 2.29 13.61
CA GLN A 93 -2.40 3.67 13.61
C GLN A 93 -1.91 4.08 15.01
N ALA A 94 -2.66 3.76 16.06
CA ALA A 94 -2.25 4.05 17.44
C ALA A 94 -0.92 3.36 17.78
N GLU A 95 -0.76 2.10 17.39
CA GLU A 95 0.49 1.36 17.60
C GLU A 95 1.65 1.94 16.79
N THR A 96 1.42 2.31 15.53
CA THR A 96 2.42 2.97 14.70
C THR A 96 2.89 4.29 15.31
N MET A 97 1.95 5.09 15.83
CA MET A 97 2.26 6.35 16.52
C MET A 97 3.02 6.13 17.82
N ARG A 98 2.67 5.09 18.59
CA ARG A 98 3.38 4.72 19.82
C ARG A 98 4.84 4.37 19.51
N LEU A 99 5.07 3.48 18.55
CA LEU A 99 6.41 3.06 18.14
C LEU A 99 7.24 4.24 17.59
N LEU A 100 6.63 5.11 16.79
CA LEU A 100 7.29 6.30 16.27
C LEU A 100 7.66 7.28 17.39
N SER A 101 6.77 7.48 18.37
CA SER A 101 7.04 8.33 19.53
C SER A 101 8.18 7.78 20.39
N GLU A 102 8.21 6.47 20.63
CA GLU A 102 9.29 5.82 21.39
C GLU A 102 10.63 5.95 20.69
N LYS A 103 10.67 5.70 19.38
CA LYS A 103 11.87 5.88 18.57
C LYS A 103 12.34 7.32 18.59
N ASN A 104 11.45 8.29 18.32
CA ASN A 104 11.80 9.70 18.28
C ASN A 104 12.29 10.21 19.64
N ARG A 105 11.72 9.71 20.74
CA ARG A 105 12.19 10.02 22.09
C ARG A 105 13.63 9.52 22.28
N ALA A 106 13.90 8.26 21.96
CA ALA A 106 15.24 7.68 22.10
C ALA A 106 16.28 8.40 21.21
N ASP A 107 15.94 8.65 19.95
CA ASP A 107 16.79 9.35 18.99
C ASP A 107 17.04 10.80 19.45
N GLY A 108 16.01 11.48 19.95
CA GLY A 108 16.10 12.84 20.49
C GLY A 108 16.96 12.94 21.76
N GLU A 109 16.77 12.03 22.72
CA GLU A 109 17.57 11.94 23.95
C GLU A 109 19.06 11.73 23.60
N LYS A 110 19.34 10.81 22.66
CA LYS A 110 20.71 10.57 22.18
C LYS A 110 21.29 11.81 21.52
N PHE A 111 20.55 12.44 20.62
CA PHE A 111 20.99 13.66 19.93
C PHE A 111 21.31 14.77 20.91
N LEU A 112 20.45 15.03 21.90
CA LEU A 112 20.68 16.07 22.91
C LEU A 112 21.88 15.75 23.80
N ALA A 113 22.08 14.48 24.18
CA ALA A 113 23.23 14.07 24.97
C ALA A 113 24.56 14.25 24.20
N GLU A 114 24.57 13.97 22.89
CA GLU A 114 25.73 14.21 22.04
C GLU A 114 25.94 15.69 21.75
N ASN A 115 24.87 16.46 21.55
CA ASN A 115 24.93 17.88 21.25
C ASN A 115 25.42 18.71 22.44
N ALA A 116 25.05 18.35 23.66
CA ALA A 116 25.54 18.99 24.89
C ALA A 116 27.07 18.93 25.05
N LYS A 117 27.73 17.97 24.41
CA LYS A 117 29.19 17.79 24.46
C LYS A 117 29.93 18.64 23.43
N LYS A 118 29.22 19.28 22.49
CA LYS A 118 29.84 20.08 21.44
C LYS A 118 30.27 21.45 21.97
N GLU A 119 31.37 21.96 21.42
CA GLU A 119 31.92 23.25 21.82
C GLU A 119 30.96 24.42 21.55
N GLY A 120 30.83 25.30 22.55
CA GLY A 120 29.95 26.46 22.51
C GLY A 120 28.47 26.16 22.78
N VAL A 121 28.08 24.89 22.93
CA VAL A 121 26.72 24.52 23.33
C VAL A 121 26.56 24.69 24.84
N ARG A 122 25.46 25.34 25.25
CA ARG A 122 25.07 25.56 26.64
C ARG A 122 23.70 24.96 26.89
N THR A 123 23.56 24.24 28.00
CA THR A 123 22.30 23.61 28.42
C THR A 123 21.69 24.38 29.58
N LEU A 124 20.42 24.74 29.46
CA LEU A 124 19.64 25.41 30.51
C LEU A 124 18.99 24.39 31.46
N PRO A 125 18.57 24.78 32.68
CA PRO A 125 17.86 23.88 33.61
C PRO A 125 16.57 23.27 33.05
N SER A 126 15.93 23.94 32.08
CA SER A 126 14.76 23.42 31.36
C SER A 126 15.07 22.29 30.38
N GLY A 127 16.35 21.99 30.15
CA GLY A 127 16.82 21.04 29.13
C GLY A 127 17.06 21.67 27.75
N LEU A 128 16.68 22.94 27.55
CA LEU A 128 16.94 23.66 26.29
C LEU A 128 18.45 23.83 26.07
N GLN A 129 18.92 23.51 24.87
CA GLN A 129 20.31 23.71 24.46
C GLN A 129 20.40 24.81 23.41
N TYR A 130 21.37 25.70 23.56
CA TYR A 130 21.66 26.75 22.58
C TYR A 130 23.16 26.90 22.35
N LYS A 131 23.53 27.46 21.19
CA LYS A 131 24.89 27.88 20.88
C LYS A 131 24.85 29.31 20.39
N GLU A 132 25.57 30.19 21.07
CA GLU A 132 25.72 31.58 20.64
C GLU A 132 26.73 31.65 19.49
N ILE A 133 26.27 32.06 18.31
CA ILE A 133 27.12 32.19 17.12
C ILE A 133 27.78 33.57 17.07
N THR A 134 26.98 34.62 17.32
CA THR A 134 27.47 35.99 17.42
C THR A 134 26.64 36.73 18.46
N PRO A 135 27.26 37.28 19.52
CA PRO A 135 26.55 38.00 20.56
C PRO A 135 25.95 39.32 20.06
N GLY A 136 24.70 39.57 20.39
CA GLY A 136 24.04 40.87 20.16
C GLY A 136 24.46 41.92 21.21
N LYS A 137 24.42 43.21 20.84
CA LYS A 137 24.78 44.33 21.74
C LYS A 137 23.57 45.05 22.37
N GLY A 138 22.36 44.62 22.04
CA GLY A 138 21.11 45.23 22.53
C GLY A 138 20.68 44.68 23.89
N LYS A 139 19.61 45.26 24.47
CA LYS A 139 18.97 44.70 25.68
C LYS A 139 18.24 43.40 25.31
N SER A 140 18.34 42.36 26.14
CA SER A 140 17.59 41.11 25.95
C SER A 140 16.08 41.34 26.08
N PRO A 141 15.25 40.66 25.27
CA PRO A 141 13.79 40.67 25.42
C PRO A 141 13.36 40.16 26.81
N LYS A 142 12.28 40.74 27.34
CA LYS A 142 11.62 40.29 28.58
C LYS A 142 10.49 39.32 28.26
#